data_AF-A0A7L2QV53-F1
#
_entry.id   AF-A0A7L2QV53-F1
#
_cell.length_a   1.000
_cell.length_b   1.000
_cell.length_c   1.000
_cell.angle_alpha   90.00
_cell.angle_beta   90.00
_cell.angle_gamma   90.00
#
_symmetry.space_group_name_H-M   'P 1'
#
loop_
_entity.id
_entity.type
_entity.pdbx_description
1 polymer ?
#
loop_
_entity_poly.entity_id
_entity_poly.type
_entity_poly.pdbx_seq_one_letter_code
_entity_poly.pdbx_strand_id
1 'polypeptide(L)'
;SQVTNEMQLQKLDIFVPLADINNYLKLTEAAGRICVSQWTGPHRLGCLFNHGDHVVAVNDLQPQGVEEAYFFISRSTRKEVKLTVCRIPHSDIFHAKGCSC
;
A
#
# COMPACT_ATOMS: atom_id res chain seq x y z
N SER A 1 -0.19 -33.81 -8.98
CA SER A 1 -0.18 -32.60 -9.82
C SER A 1 0.63 -31.53 -9.11
N GLN A 2 1.85 -31.24 -9.58
CA GLN A 2 2.61 -30.09 -9.08
C GLN A 2 1.95 -28.84 -9.64
N VAL A 3 1.16 -28.16 -8.81
CA VAL A 3 0.70 -26.81 -9.13
C VAL A 3 1.92 -25.91 -8.98
N THR A 4 2.58 -25.58 -10.08
CA THR A 4 3.55 -24.49 -10.13
C THR A 4 2.81 -23.23 -9.72
N ASN A 5 3.12 -22.71 -8.54
CA ASN A 5 2.50 -21.52 -7.97
C ASN A 5 3.03 -20.28 -8.73
N GLU A 6 2.44 -20.00 -9.89
CA GLU A 6 2.79 -18.90 -10.79
C GLU A 6 2.31 -17.51 -10.28
N MET A 7 1.83 -17.42 -9.03
CA MET A 7 1.43 -16.14 -8.43
C MET A 7 2.08 -15.92 -7.06
N GLN A 8 3.41 -16.04 -6.98
CA GLN A 8 4.12 -15.57 -5.79
C GLN A 8 3.91 -14.06 -5.65
N LEU A 9 3.22 -13.65 -4.59
CA LEU A 9 3.05 -12.24 -4.23
C LEU A 9 4.44 -11.60 -4.06
N GLN A 10 4.64 -10.44 -4.68
CA GLN A 10 5.86 -9.67 -4.52
C GLN A 10 5.76 -8.78 -3.30
N LYS A 11 6.74 -8.89 -2.40
CA LYS A 11 6.84 -8.00 -1.24
C LYS A 11 7.65 -6.76 -1.63
N LEU A 12 7.04 -5.58 -1.51
CA LEU A 12 7.61 -4.30 -1.93
C LEU A 12 7.57 -3.30 -0.77
N ASP A 13 8.63 -2.54 -0.59
CA ASP A 13 8.67 -1.40 0.32
C ASP A 13 8.38 -0.11 -0.48
N ILE A 14 7.32 0.59 -0.08
CA ILE A 14 6.88 1.85 -0.69
C ILE A 14 7.06 2.96 0.33
N PHE A 15 7.79 4.02 -0.03
CA PHE A 15 8.00 5.18 0.83
C PHE A 15 7.05 6.29 0.40
N VAL A 16 6.23 6.76 1.34
CA VAL A 16 5.25 7.83 1.07
C VAL A 16 5.40 8.92 2.12
N PRO A 17 5.44 10.21 1.74
CA PRO A 17 5.41 11.29 2.71
C PRO A 17 4.20 11.18 3.64
N LEU A 18 4.41 11.33 4.95
CA LEU A 18 3.35 11.15 5.95
C LEU A 18 2.14 12.05 5.67
N ALA A 19 2.39 13.29 5.26
CA ALA A 19 1.35 14.25 4.90
C ALA A 19 0.53 13.79 3.68
N ASP A 20 1.13 13.05 2.75
CA ASP A 20 0.46 12.58 1.54
C ASP A 20 -0.36 11.31 1.80
N ILE A 21 0.06 10.45 2.74
CA ILE A 21 -0.73 9.26 3.14
C ILE A 21 -2.12 9.67 3.61
N ASN A 22 -2.20 10.61 4.54
CA ASN A 22 -3.48 11.01 5.15
C ASN A 22 -4.45 11.65 4.14
N ASN A 23 -3.94 12.20 3.05
CA ASN A 23 -4.74 12.89 2.04
C ASN A 23 -5.14 12.01 0.86
N TYR A 24 -4.32 11.00 0.53
CA TYR A 24 -4.42 10.32 -0.77
C TYR A 24 -4.54 8.80 -0.69
N LEU A 25 -4.19 8.17 0.44
CA LEU A 25 -4.28 6.73 0.63
C LEU A 25 -5.52 6.37 1.46
N LYS A 26 -6.32 5.43 0.95
CA LYS A 26 -7.34 4.74 1.76
C LYS A 26 -7.01 3.27 1.88
N LEU A 27 -7.13 2.79 3.12
CA LEU A 27 -7.04 1.39 3.47
C LEU A 27 -8.44 0.88 3.82
N THR A 28 -8.69 -0.38 3.50
CA THR A 28 -9.91 -1.09 3.90
C THR A 28 -9.56 -2.48 4.37
N GLU A 29 -10.43 -3.09 5.14
CA GLU A 29 -10.26 -4.47 5.56
C GLU A 29 -11.10 -5.38 4.67
N ALA A 30 -10.46 -6.37 4.04
CA ALA A 30 -11.13 -7.36 3.22
C ALA A 30 -10.50 -8.73 3.46
N ALA A 31 -11.32 -9.71 3.84
CA ALA A 31 -10.89 -11.08 4.15
C ALA A 31 -9.72 -11.14 5.16
N GLY A 32 -9.76 -10.29 6.21
CA GLY A 32 -8.71 -10.22 7.24
C GLY A 32 -7.38 -9.63 6.76
N ARG A 33 -7.38 -8.92 5.63
CA ARG A 33 -6.20 -8.24 5.07
C ARG A 33 -6.46 -6.74 4.99
N ILE A 34 -5.39 -5.97 5.19
CA ILE A 34 -5.40 -4.51 5.07
C ILE A 34 -5.11 -4.17 3.61
N CYS A 35 -6.15 -3.92 2.83
CA CYS A 35 -6.06 -3.69 1.40
C CYS A 35 -5.99 -2.19 1.07
N VAL A 36 -5.22 -1.84 0.05
CA VAL A 36 -5.29 -0.50 -0.55
C VAL A 36 -6.58 -0.41 -1.37
N SER A 37 -7.49 0.46 -0.96
CA SER A 37 -8.77 0.68 -1.66
C SER A 37 -8.76 1.92 -2.54
N GLN A 38 -7.86 2.87 -2.26
CA GLN A 38 -7.71 4.08 -3.05
C GLN A 38 -6.29 4.64 -2.96
N TRP A 39 -5.75 5.05 -4.10
CA TRP A 39 -4.62 5.97 -4.20
C TRP A 39 -4.96 7.09 -5.17
N THR A 40 -5.01 8.33 -4.68
CA THR A 40 -5.26 9.53 -5.50
C THR A 40 -4.14 10.56 -5.35
N GLY A 41 -2.91 10.08 -5.29
CA GLY A 41 -1.73 10.92 -5.11
C GLY A 41 -1.55 11.94 -6.25
N PRO A 42 -0.90 13.09 -5.98
CA PRO A 42 -0.51 14.03 -7.01
C PRO A 42 0.54 13.42 -7.95
N HIS A 43 0.61 13.91 -9.19
CA HIS A 43 1.54 13.44 -10.21
C HIS A 43 3.00 13.29 -9.73
N ARG A 44 3.48 14.21 -8.87
CA ARG A 44 4.83 14.18 -8.29
C ARG A 44 5.17 12.90 -7.50
N LEU A 45 4.16 12.20 -6.96
CA LEU A 45 4.35 10.97 -6.20
C LEU A 45 4.27 9.72 -7.08
N GLY A 46 3.71 9.84 -8.29
CA GLY A 46 3.54 8.72 -9.21
C GLY A 46 2.46 7.72 -8.78
N CYS A 47 2.30 6.70 -9.62
CA CYS A 47 1.34 5.61 -9.44
C CYS A 47 1.98 4.51 -8.56
N LEU A 48 1.89 4.69 -7.24
CA LEU A 48 2.64 3.86 -6.28
C LEU A 48 2.00 2.50 -5.99
N PHE A 49 0.67 2.45 -5.96
CA PHE A 49 -0.09 1.28 -5.52
C PHE A 49 -0.82 0.60 -6.67
N ASN A 50 -1.04 -0.70 -6.53
CA ASN A 50 -1.82 -1.50 -7.46
C ASN A 50 -3.11 -2.00 -6.81
N HIS A 51 -4.10 -2.30 -7.65
CA HIS A 51 -5.27 -3.06 -7.26
C HIS A 51 -4.82 -4.43 -6.70
N GLY A 52 -5.35 -4.78 -5.52
CA GLY A 52 -5.00 -6.01 -4.81
C GLY A 52 -3.78 -5.91 -3.89
N ASP A 53 -3.10 -4.76 -3.82
CA ASP A 53 -2.07 -4.53 -2.80
C ASP A 53 -2.67 -4.66 -1.40
N HIS A 54 -1.97 -5.41 -0.56
CA HIS A 54 -2.25 -5.43 0.88
C HIS A 54 -1.02 -5.01 1.68
N VAL A 55 -1.23 -4.10 2.61
CA VAL A 55 -0.22 -3.60 3.55
C VAL A 55 0.02 -4.67 4.61
N VAL A 56 1.27 -5.09 4.75
CA VAL A 56 1.71 -6.08 5.74
C VAL A 56 2.59 -5.48 6.83
N ALA A 57 3.15 -4.28 6.61
CA ALA A 57 3.84 -3.53 7.66
C ALA A 57 3.80 -2.01 7.44
N VAL A 58 3.84 -1.27 8.54
CA VAL A 58 4.04 0.18 8.61
C VAL A 58 5.30 0.45 9.41
N ASN A 59 6.35 1.00 8.77
CA ASN A 59 7.67 1.20 9.38
C ASN A 59 8.18 -0.06 10.12
N ASP A 60 8.09 -1.21 9.46
CA ASP A 60 8.50 -2.54 9.97
C ASP A 60 7.61 -3.11 11.09
N LEU A 61 6.60 -2.37 11.56
CA LEU A 61 5.60 -2.86 12.51
C LEU A 61 4.46 -3.55 11.75
N GLN A 62 4.03 -4.72 12.21
CA GLN A 62 2.95 -5.52 11.59
C GLN A 62 1.61 -5.23 12.28
N PRO A 63 0.73 -4.40 11.69
CA PRO A 63 -0.59 -4.15 12.24
C PRO A 63 -1.51 -5.37 12.08
N GLN A 64 -2.40 -5.58 13.04
CA GLN A 64 -3.42 -6.64 13.05
C GLN A 64 -4.68 -6.25 12.27
N GLY A 65 -4.83 -4.97 11.90
CA GLY A 65 -5.99 -4.47 11.16
C GLY A 65 -5.82 -3.02 10.71
N VAL A 66 -6.82 -2.50 10.01
CA VAL A 66 -6.78 -1.15 9.43
C VAL A 66 -6.63 -0.07 10.49
N GLU A 67 -7.34 -0.20 11.62
CA GLU A 67 -7.26 0.77 12.72
C GLU A 67 -5.84 0.88 13.29
N GLU A 68 -5.18 -0.27 13.51
CA GLU A 68 -3.81 -0.30 14.03
C GLU A 68 -2.81 0.21 12.98
N ALA A 69 -3.02 -0.07 11.70
CA ALA A 69 -2.19 0.50 10.63
C ALA A 69 -2.25 2.03 10.63
N TYR A 70 -3.46 2.61 10.70
CA TYR A 70 -3.62 4.06 10.80
C TYR A 70 -3.07 4.61 12.12
N PHE A 71 -3.19 3.87 13.23
CA PHE A 71 -2.56 4.25 14.49
C PHE A 71 -1.04 4.37 14.34
N PHE A 72 -0.37 3.37 13.74
CA PHE A 72 1.08 3.42 13.48
C PHE A 72 1.48 4.56 12.55
N ILE A 73 0.70 4.81 11.48
CA ILE A 73 0.92 5.94 10.56
C ILE A 73 0.82 7.26 11.33
N SER A 74 -0.27 7.48 12.08
CA SER A 74 -0.54 8.73 12.79
C SER A 74 0.49 9.06 13.88
N ARG A 75 1.14 8.05 14.45
CA ARG A 75 2.18 8.20 15.47
C ARG A 75 3.59 8.25 14.89
N SER A 76 3.75 8.13 13.57
CA SER A 76 5.07 8.19 12.95
C SER A 76 5.69 9.58 13.10
N THR A 77 6.94 9.63 13.56
CA THR A 77 7.76 10.84 13.60
C THR A 77 8.60 11.03 12.33
N ARG A 78 8.49 10.11 11.37
CA ARG A 78 9.26 10.14 10.12
C ARG A 78 8.60 11.07 9.11
N LYS A 79 9.40 11.73 8.27
CA LYS A 79 8.89 12.53 7.13
C LYS A 79 8.22 11.64 6.07
N GLU A 80 8.78 10.46 5.86
CA GLU A 80 8.24 9.42 4.99
C GLU A 80 7.99 8.15 5.79
N VAL A 81 6.85 7.52 5.53
CA VAL A 81 6.47 6.25 6.12
C VAL A 81 6.75 5.15 5.11
N LYS A 82 7.37 4.07 5.59
CA LYS A 82 7.56 2.86 4.80
C LYS A 82 6.33 1.97 4.93
N LEU A 83 5.61 1.78 3.83
CA LEU A 83 4.52 0.82 3.71
C LEU A 83 5.05 -0.40 2.98
N THR A 84 5.13 -1.51 3.69
CA THR A 84 5.48 -2.79 3.07
C THR A 84 4.20 -3.43 2.57
N VAL A 85 4.11 -3.69 1.27
CA VAL A 85 2.95 -4.30 0.62
C VAL A 85 3.29 -5.64 0.01
N CYS A 86 2.30 -6.50 -0.09
CA CYS A 86 2.35 -7.69 -0.92
C CYS A 86 1.47 -7.45 -2.15
N ARG A 87 2.08 -7.55 -3.33
CA ARG A 87 1.51 -7.20 -4.63
C ARG A 87 1.35 -8.43 -5.51
N ILE A 88 0.23 -8.49 -6.23
CA ILE A 88 0.04 -9.47 -7.29
C ILE A 88 0.86 -8.99 -8.51
N PRO A 89 1.77 -9.81 -9.07
CA PRO A 89 2.51 -9.43 -10.27
C PRO A 89 1.56 -9.00 -11.40
N HIS A 90 1.90 -7.92 -12.11
CA HIS A 90 1.14 -7.41 -13.26
C HIS A 90 -0.31 -6.99 -12.96
N SER A 91 -0.69 -6.76 -11.70
CA SER A 91 -2.02 -6.23 -11.39
C SER A 91 -2.20 -4.78 -11.82
N ASP A 92 -3.45 -4.39 -12.08
CA ASP A 92 -3.82 -3.03 -12.48
C ASP A 92 -3.33 -1.99 -11.48
N ILE A 93 -3.00 -0.79 -11.98
CA ILE A 93 -2.37 0.27 -11.20
C ILE A 93 -3.42 1.29 -10.73
N PHE A 94 -3.30 1.77 -9.50
CA PHE A 94 -4.00 2.99 -9.09
C PHE A 94 -3.29 4.21 -9.68
N HIS A 95 -3.88 4.77 -10.72
CA HIS A 95 -3.35 5.93 -11.42
C HIS A 95 -3.38 7.20 -10.57
N ALA A 96 -2.21 7.83 -10.39
CA ALA A 96 -2.11 9.15 -9.78
C ALA A 96 -2.79 10.22 -10.65
N LYS A 97 -3.23 11.31 -10.02
CA LYS A 97 -3.92 12.37 -10.75
C LYS A 97 -2.99 12.98 -11.82
N GLY A 98 -3.43 12.89 -13.08
CA GLY A 98 -2.71 13.46 -14.23
C GLY A 98 -1.55 12.62 -14.74
N CYS A 99 -1.46 11.33 -14.39
CA CYS A 99 -0.43 10.45 -14.93
C CYS A 99 -0.64 10.14 -16.42
N SER A 100 0.45 9.79 -17.11
CA SER A 100 0.46 9.37 -18.52
C SER A 100 1.02 7.96 -18.73
N CYS A 101 1.10 7.15 -17.68
CA CYS A 101 1.55 5.76 -17.74
C CYS A 101 0.48 4.84 -18.35
#